data_AF-A0A6B2LQ06-F1
#
_entry.id   AF-A0A6B2LQ06-F1
#
_cell.length_a   1.000
_cell.length_b   1.000
_cell.length_c   1.000
_cell.angle_alpha   90.00
_cell.angle_beta   90.00
_cell.angle_gamma   90.00
#
_symmetry.space_group_name_H-M   'P 1'
#
loop_
_entity.id
_entity.type
_entity.pdbx_description
1 polymer ?
#
loop_
_entity_poly.entity_id
_entity_poly.type
_entity_poly.pdbx_seq_one_letter_code
_entity_poly.pdbx_strand_id
1 'polypeptide(L)'
;MENGSSGFAFSSGMAALSAVTRLLEVGEEIIVPDDIYGGLYRLLTNITIKMGIHVNFVDTTKTEEVKRALTKKTKMVIIETPSNPLMKIS
;
A
#
# COMPACT_ATOMS: atom_id res chain seq x y z
N MET A 1 -3.65 -6.67 21.97
CA MET A 1 -3.31 -7.52 20.80
C MET A 1 -4.45 -7.37 19.80
N GLU A 2 -4.14 -7.35 18.50
CA GLU A 2 -5.00 -6.91 17.37
C GLU A 2 -6.31 -7.69 17.14
N ASN A 3 -6.69 -8.63 18.02
CA ASN A 3 -7.91 -9.44 17.92
C ASN A 3 -8.09 -10.19 16.58
N GLY A 4 -6.99 -10.49 15.88
CA GLY A 4 -6.98 -11.26 14.64
C GLY A 4 -6.99 -12.77 14.87
N SER A 5 -7.48 -13.53 13.89
CA SER A 5 -7.47 -15.01 13.93
C SER A 5 -6.07 -15.62 13.80
N SER A 6 -5.12 -14.89 13.24
CA SER A 6 -3.74 -15.31 13.03
C SER A 6 -2.81 -14.10 12.96
N GLY A 7 -1.54 -14.31 13.30
CA GLY A 7 -0.48 -13.31 13.20
C GLY A 7 0.78 -13.92 12.60
N PHE A 8 1.50 -13.15 11.79
CA PHE A 8 2.71 -13.58 11.11
C PHE A 8 3.88 -12.69 11.54
N ALA A 9 4.94 -13.30 12.06
CA ALA A 9 6.16 -12.60 12.45
C ALA A 9 7.14 -12.50 11.28
N PHE A 10 7.68 -11.31 11.05
CA PHE A 10 8.68 -11.03 10.00
C PHE A 10 9.93 -10.40 10.62
N SER A 11 11.04 -10.42 9.90
CA SER A 11 12.31 -9.83 10.36
C SER A 11 12.27 -8.31 10.50
N SER A 12 11.33 -7.63 9.83
CA SER A 12 11.08 -6.20 9.92
C SER A 12 9.70 -5.84 9.34
N GLY A 13 9.23 -4.61 9.60
CA GLY A 13 8.03 -4.08 8.92
C GLY A 13 8.18 -4.04 7.39
N MET A 14 9.38 -3.78 6.87
CA MET A 14 9.64 -3.82 5.42
C MET A 14 9.57 -5.24 4.85
N ALA A 15 9.98 -6.25 5.62
CA ALA A 15 9.81 -7.64 5.22
C ALA A 15 8.32 -8.03 5.18
N ALA A 16 7.52 -7.56 6.14
CA ALA A 16 6.06 -7.73 6.13
C ALA A 16 5.42 -7.04 4.91
N LEU A 17 5.75 -5.77 4.66
CA LEU A 17 5.25 -5.01 3.50
C LEU A 17 5.63 -5.68 2.18
N SER A 18 6.89 -6.13 2.04
CA SER A 18 7.33 -6.83 0.84
C SER A 18 6.61 -8.18 0.64
N ALA A 19 6.32 -8.90 1.72
CA ALA A 19 5.54 -10.14 1.65
C ALA A 19 4.09 -9.86 1.21
N VAL A 20 3.46 -8.81 1.76
CA VAL A 20 2.09 -8.41 1.40
C VAL A 20 2.02 -7.96 -0.07
N THR A 21 2.94 -7.13 -0.56
CA THR A 21 2.94 -6.70 -1.97
C THR A 21 3.15 -7.84 -2.96
N ARG A 22 3.71 -8.98 -2.52
CA ARG A 22 3.88 -10.19 -3.34
C ARG A 22 2.61 -11.03 -3.47
N LEU A 23 1.52 -10.66 -2.80
CA LEU A 23 0.21 -11.26 -3.03
C LEU A 23 -0.42 -10.80 -4.36
N LEU A 24 0.09 -9.72 -4.95
CA LEU A 24 -0.36 -9.18 -6.22
C LEU A 24 0.28 -9.94 -7.39
N GLU A 25 -0.52 -10.12 -8.45
CA GLU A 25 -0.10 -10.73 -9.70
C GLU A 25 0.23 -9.68 -10.77
N VAL A 26 0.99 -10.07 -11.79
CA VAL A 26 1.37 -9.20 -12.90
C VAL A 26 0.14 -8.59 -13.56
N GLY A 27 0.13 -7.25 -13.71
CA GLY A 27 -0.97 -6.50 -14.31
C GLY A 27 -2.05 -6.06 -13.32
N GLU A 28 -1.95 -6.45 -12.04
CA GLU A 28 -2.82 -5.96 -10.97
C GLU A 28 -2.37 -4.58 -10.45
N GLU A 29 -3.27 -3.93 -9.72
CA GLU A 29 -3.09 -2.56 -9.26
C GLU A 29 -3.19 -2.45 -7.73
N ILE A 30 -2.36 -1.56 -7.19
CA ILE A 30 -2.36 -1.16 -5.78
C ILE A 30 -2.59 0.33 -5.65
N ILE A 31 -3.50 0.73 -4.77
CA ILE A 31 -3.71 2.12 -4.37
C ILE A 31 -3.00 2.37 -3.05
N VAL A 32 -2.25 3.46 -2.95
CA VAL A 32 -1.53 3.86 -1.73
C VAL A 32 -1.70 5.36 -1.46
N PRO A 33 -1.52 5.83 -0.21
CA PRO A 33 -1.55 7.25 0.10
C PRO A 33 -0.46 8.02 -0.67
N ASP A 34 -0.73 9.28 -0.99
CA ASP A 34 0.24 10.21 -1.58
C ASP A 34 1.35 10.61 -0.58
N ASP A 35 1.03 10.53 0.71
CA ASP A 35 1.94 10.75 1.82
C ASP A 35 2.10 9.45 2.61
N ILE A 36 3.27 8.81 2.46
CA ILE A 36 3.60 7.53 3.09
C ILE A 36 5.04 7.50 3.55
N TYR A 37 5.33 6.59 4.48
CA TYR A 37 6.68 6.26 4.86
C TYR A 37 7.61 6.02 3.65
N GLY A 38 8.75 6.71 3.63
CA GLY A 38 9.68 6.70 2.49
C GLY A 38 10.23 5.30 2.12
N GLY A 39 10.30 4.36 3.07
CA GLY A 39 10.67 2.98 2.75
C GLY A 39 9.61 2.24 1.92
N LEU A 40 8.32 2.47 2.19
CA LEU A 40 7.23 1.93 1.39
C LEU A 40 7.22 2.59 0.01
N TYR A 41 7.39 3.91 -0.07
CA TYR A 41 7.52 4.61 -1.37
C TYR A 41 8.62 4.00 -2.25
N ARG A 42 9.79 3.73 -1.68
CA ARG A 42 10.92 3.10 -2.39
C ARG A 42 10.63 1.66 -2.80
N LEU A 43 9.97 0.87 -1.94
CA LEU A 43 9.54 -0.49 -2.28
C LEU A 43 8.59 -0.49 -3.47
N LEU A 44 7.63 0.42 -3.49
CA LEU A 44 6.63 0.50 -4.56
C LEU A 44 7.24 0.97 -5.88
N THR A 45 7.98 2.08 -5.85
CA THR A 45 8.52 2.71 -7.07
C THR A 45 9.70 1.96 -7.70
N ASN A 46 10.58 1.34 -6.89
CA ASN A 46 11.80 0.72 -7.41
C ASN A 46 11.69 -0.80 -7.61
N ILE A 47 10.77 -1.46 -6.90
CA ILE A 47 10.66 -2.94 -6.88
C ILE A 47 9.30 -3.37 -7.40
N THR A 48 8.21 -2.89 -6.82
CA THR A 48 6.85 -3.37 -7.11
C THR A 48 6.43 -3.06 -8.55
N ILE A 49 6.74 -1.87 -9.07
CA ILE A 49 6.49 -1.53 -10.48
C ILE A 49 7.23 -2.49 -11.44
N LYS A 50 8.47 -2.91 -11.09
CA LYS A 50 9.25 -3.85 -11.93
C LYS A 50 8.68 -5.28 -11.91
N MET A 51 7.84 -5.61 -10.94
CA MET A 51 7.07 -6.86 -10.90
C MET A 51 5.83 -6.80 -11.80
N GLY A 52 5.61 -5.70 -12.54
CA GLY A 52 4.44 -5.53 -13.41
C GLY A 52 3.17 -5.12 -12.67
N ILE A 53 3.29 -4.64 -11.43
CA ILE A 53 2.18 -4.11 -10.64
C ILE A 53 2.03 -2.61 -10.91
N HIS A 54 0.81 -2.14 -11.14
CA HIS A 54 0.53 -0.73 -11.27
C HIS A 54 0.32 -0.09 -9.90
N VAL A 55 1.03 1.00 -9.61
CA VAL A 55 0.94 1.71 -8.32
C VAL A 55 0.26 3.06 -8.53
N ASN A 56 -0.87 3.27 -7.85
CA ASN A 56 -1.64 4.51 -7.88
C ASN A 56 -1.48 5.24 -6.54
N PHE A 57 -0.76 6.37 -6.55
CA PHE A 57 -0.65 7.27 -5.39
C PHE A 57 -1.84 8.23 -5.36
N VAL A 58 -2.59 8.22 -4.26
CA VAL A 58 -3.86 8.94 -4.14
C VAL A 58 -3.93 9.62 -2.76
N ASP A 59 -4.52 10.82 -2.70
CA ASP A 59 -4.86 11.45 -1.42
C ASP A 59 -5.98 10.66 -0.73
N THR A 60 -5.60 9.72 0.14
CA THR A 60 -6.54 8.80 0.81
C THR A 60 -7.42 9.48 1.85
N THR A 61 -7.12 10.72 2.22
CA THR A 61 -8.02 11.55 3.07
C THR A 61 -9.31 11.93 2.33
N LYS A 62 -9.31 11.83 0.99
CA LYS A 62 -10.45 12.11 0.12
C LYS A 62 -10.99 10.80 -0.44
N THR A 63 -12.02 10.24 0.19
CA THR A 63 -12.64 8.98 -0.22
C THR A 63 -13.07 8.97 -1.70
N GLU A 64 -13.48 10.11 -2.25
CA GLU A 64 -13.85 10.23 -3.67
C GLU A 64 -12.66 10.06 -4.63
N GLU A 65 -11.45 10.46 -4.24
CA GLU A 65 -10.23 10.19 -5.03
C GLU A 65 -9.92 8.69 -5.05
N VAL A 66 -10.04 8.02 -3.90
CA VAL A 66 -9.87 6.56 -3.81
C VAL A 66 -10.89 5.85 -4.70
N LYS A 67 -12.17 6.24 -4.66
CA LYS A 67 -13.22 5.68 -5.52
C LYS A 67 -12.91 5.88 -7.01
N ARG A 68 -12.40 7.04 -7.41
CA ARG A 68 -12.02 7.32 -8.80
C ARG A 68 -10.85 6.47 -9.28
N ALA A 69 -9.92 6.14 -8.38
CA ALA A 69 -8.74 5.34 -8.69
C ALA A 69 -9.02 3.82 -8.72
N LEU A 70 -10.18 3.36 -8.22
CA LEU A 70 -10.57 1.95 -8.26
C LEU A 70 -10.85 1.50 -9.71
N THR A 71 -10.23 0.40 -10.10
CA THR A 71 -10.49 -0.30 -11.36
C THR A 71 -10.79 -1.77 -11.10
N LYS A 72 -11.16 -2.52 -12.15
CA LYS A 72 -11.33 -3.99 -12.06
C LYS A 72 -10.02 -4.71 -11.70
N LYS A 73 -8.88 -4.06 -11.88
CA LYS A 73 -7.54 -4.59 -11.61
C LYS A 73 -7.02 -4.23 -10.22
N THR A 74 -7.69 -3.33 -9.49
CA THR A 74 -7.29 -2.98 -8.12
C THR A 74 -7.56 -4.16 -7.19
N LYS A 75 -6.50 -4.68 -6.56
CA LYS A 75 -6.59 -5.78 -5.59
C LYS A 75 -6.11 -5.42 -4.19
N MET A 76 -5.47 -4.27 -4.04
CA MET A 76 -4.93 -3.83 -2.76
C MET A 76 -5.09 -2.33 -2.60
N VAL A 77 -5.47 -1.91 -1.40
CA VAL A 77 -5.44 -0.52 -0.94
C VAL A 77 -4.65 -0.51 0.36
N ILE A 78 -3.53 0.21 0.39
CA ILE A 78 -2.78 0.44 1.63
C ILE A 78 -3.26 1.76 2.24
N ILE A 79 -3.36 1.81 3.56
CA ILE A 79 -3.68 3.01 4.33
C ILE A 79 -2.62 3.15 5.43
N GLU A 80 -2.18 4.38 5.69
CA GLU A 80 -1.31 4.75 6.80
C GLU A 80 -1.99 5.92 7.54
N THR A 81 -2.31 5.74 8.82
CA THR A 81 -3.01 6.74 9.63
C THR A 81 -2.49 6.73 11.07
N PRO A 82 -2.06 7.88 11.63
CA PRO A 82 -1.72 9.10 10.91
C PRO A 82 -0.53 8.87 9.95
N SER A 83 -0.48 9.57 8.82
CA SER A 83 0.60 9.40 7.84
C SER A 83 1.97 9.84 8.37
N ASN A 84 3.05 9.25 7.86
CA ASN A 84 4.41 9.65 8.19
C ASN A 84 5.07 10.34 6.98
N PRO A 85 5.52 11.62 7.07
CA PRO A 85 5.69 12.42 8.29
C PRO A 85 4.59 13.45 8.57
N LEU A 86 3.64 13.66 7.64
CA LEU A 86 2.74 14.83 7.70
C LEU A 86 1.51 14.64 8.61
N MET A 87 1.34 13.45 9.19
CA MET A 87 0.29 13.12 10.15
C MET A 87 -1.14 13.33 9.61
N LYS A 88 -1.36 13.09 8.31
CA LYS A 88 -2.69 13.09 7.70
C LYS A 88 -3.55 11.97 8.29
N ILE A 89 -4.85 12.23 8.43
CA ILE A 89 -5.84 11.23 8.87
C ILE A 89 -6.62 10.77 7.64
N SER A 90 -6.39 9.53 7.24
CA SER A 90 -7.05 8.85 6.11
C SER A 90 -7.94 7.72 6.58
#